data_AF-A0A2G9SPV1-F1
#
_entry.id   AF-A0A2G9SPV1-F1
#
_cell.length_a   1.000
_cell.length_b   1.000
_cell.length_c   1.000
_cell.angle_alpha   90.00
_cell.angle_beta   90.00
_cell.angle_gamma   90.00
#
_symmetry.space_group_name_H-M   'P 1'
#
loop_
_entity.id
_entity.type
_entity.pdbx_description
1 polymer ?
#
loop_
_entity_poly.entity_id
_entity_poly.type
_entity_poly.pdbx_seq_one_letter_code
_entity_poly.pdbx_strand_id
1 'polypeptide(L)' 'MPKKRTNTGIPGLSFSWKRALGISRAKHRFARKTGIPTTKSGIQRKLGRGILGFLFPFRRKR' A
#
# COMPACT_ATOMS: atom_id res chain seq x y z
N MET A 1 -4.09 22.23 -9.78
CA MET A 1 -4.37 20.94 -9.11
C MET A 1 -5.58 21.12 -8.19
N PRO A 2 -6.57 20.22 -8.17
CA PRO A 2 -7.69 20.33 -7.24
C PRO A 2 -7.19 20.20 -5.79
N LYS A 3 -7.45 21.21 -4.95
CA LYS A 3 -7.06 21.24 -3.55
C LYS A 3 -7.87 20.17 -2.81
N LYS A 4 -7.24 19.06 -2.39
CA LYS A 4 -7.93 18.01 -1.62
C LYS A 4 -8.43 18.62 -0.30
N ARG A 5 -9.75 18.59 -0.07
CA ARG A 5 -10.33 18.96 1.22
C ARG A 5 -9.84 17.96 2.27
N THR A 6 -9.23 18.45 3.33
CA THR A 6 -8.84 17.64 4.48
C THR A 6 -10.05 17.41 5.37
N ASN A 7 -10.13 16.25 6.03
CA ASN A 7 -11.23 15.93 6.98
C ASN A 7 -11.28 16.89 8.18
N THR A 8 -10.24 17.69 8.38
CA THR A 8 -10.05 18.56 9.55
C THR A 8 -10.05 20.05 9.16
N GLY A 9 -10.28 20.40 7.88
CA GLY A 9 -10.29 21.79 7.38
C GLY A 9 -8.93 22.48 7.32
N ILE A 10 -7.95 22.03 8.12
CA ILE A 10 -6.58 22.52 8.13
C ILE A 10 -5.81 21.89 6.96
N PRO A 11 -5.21 22.68 6.06
CA PRO A 11 -4.40 22.14 4.97
C PRO A 11 -3.19 21.39 5.54
N GLY A 12 -2.97 20.15 5.08
CA GLY A 12 -1.86 19.29 5.52
C GLY A 12 -2.16 18.36 6.69
N LEU A 13 -3.28 18.53 7.41
CA LEU A 13 -3.67 17.64 8.51
C LEU A 13 -4.78 16.68 8.06
N SER A 14 -4.58 15.37 8.22
CA SER A 14 -5.60 14.35 7.96
C SER A 14 -5.79 13.48 9.19
N PHE A 15 -6.86 13.75 9.95
CA PHE A 15 -7.20 12.96 11.12
C PHE A 15 -7.96 11.68 10.72
N SER A 16 -7.63 10.58 11.39
CA SER A 16 -8.33 9.30 11.23
C SER A 16 -8.29 8.53 12.53
N TRP A 17 -9.46 8.11 13.00
CA TRP A 17 -9.62 7.24 14.18
C TRP A 17 -8.84 5.93 14.07
N LYS A 18 -8.69 5.37 12.87
CA LYS A 18 -7.91 4.14 12.64
C LYS A 18 -6.41 4.33 12.92
N ARG A 19 -5.90 5.56 12.79
CA ARG A 19 -4.53 5.94 13.19
C ARG A 19 -4.44 6.17 14.70
N ALA A 20 -5.43 6.84 15.29
CA ALA A 20 -5.48 7.11 16.73
C ALA A 20 -5.55 5.81 17.55
N LEU A 21 -6.40 4.87 17.12
CA LEU A 21 -6.54 3.53 17.72
C LEU A 21 -5.36 2.59 17.41
N GLY A 22 -4.35 3.03 16.66
CA GLY A 22 -3.15 2.22 16.39
C GLY A 22 -3.30 1.09 15.37
N ILE A 23 -4.51 0.82 14.87
CA ILE A 23 -4.80 -0.25 13.88
C ILE A 23 -3.91 -0.08 12.62
N SER A 24 -3.74 1.16 12.14
CA SER A 24 -2.86 1.44 11.00
C SER A 24 -1.40 1.08 11.29
N ARG A 25 -0.90 1.33 12.51
CA ARG A 25 0.47 1.01 12.91
C ARG A 25 0.67 -0.51 12.99
N ALA A 26 -0.30 -1.24 13.54
CA ALA A 26 -0.25 -2.70 13.63
C ALA A 26 -0.14 -3.35 12.24
N LYS A 27 -1.01 -2.96 11.30
CA LYS A 27 -0.95 -3.44 9.91
C LYS A 27 0.40 -3.14 9.25
N HIS A 28 0.93 -1.95 9.49
CA HIS A 28 2.22 -1.55 8.92
C HIS A 28 3.40 -2.33 9.50
N ARG A 29 3.41 -2.59 10.81
CA ARG A 29 4.42 -3.41 11.46
C ARG A 29 4.38 -4.85 10.93
N PHE A 30 3.20 -5.42 10.78
CA PHE A 30 3.03 -6.74 10.18
C PHE A 30 3.59 -6.79 8.76
N ALA A 31 3.20 -5.85 7.90
CA ALA A 31 3.71 -5.76 6.52
C ALA A 31 5.22 -5.59 6.44
N ARG A 32 5.85 -4.84 7.36
CA ARG A 32 7.31 -4.69 7.43
C ARG A 32 8.00 -5.98 7.90
N LYS A 33 7.40 -6.68 8.88
CA LYS A 33 7.98 -7.90 9.46
C LYS A 33 7.89 -9.10 8.52
N THR A 34 6.75 -9.29 7.86
CA THR A 34 6.53 -10.40 6.92
C THR A 34 6.96 -10.06 5.50
N GLY A 35 7.14 -8.78 5.18
CA GLY A 35 7.36 -8.30 3.82
C GLY A 35 6.13 -8.44 2.92
N ILE A 36 5.00 -8.94 3.44
CA ILE A 36 3.78 -9.16 2.67
C ILE A 36 2.92 -7.89 2.74
N PRO A 37 2.57 -7.28 1.59
CA PRO A 37 1.69 -6.12 1.58
C PRO A 37 0.32 -6.52 2.12
N THR A 38 -0.23 -5.72 3.02
CA THR A 38 -1.56 -5.96 3.62
C THR A 38 -2.70 -5.40 2.78
N THR A 39 -2.42 -4.86 1.59
CA THR A 39 -3.41 -4.30 0.65
C THR A 39 -3.65 -5.27 -0.50
N LYS A 40 -4.91 -5.42 -0.94
CA LYS A 40 -5.28 -6.29 -2.06
C LYS A 40 -4.45 -5.98 -3.32
N SER A 41 -4.32 -4.70 -3.67
CA SER A 41 -3.51 -4.26 -4.82
C SER A 41 -2.02 -4.53 -4.65
N GLY A 42 -1.48 -4.43 -3.43
CA GLY A 42 -0.09 -4.76 -3.16
C GLY A 42 0.19 -6.25 -3.31
N ILE A 43 -0.74 -7.08 -2.84
CA ILE A 43 -0.69 -8.55 -3.00
C ILE A 43 -0.76 -8.91 -4.47
N GLN A 44 -1.74 -8.38 -5.20
CA GLN A 44 -1.87 -8.57 -6.65
C GLN A 44 -0.62 -8.17 -7.42
N ARG A 45 0.06 -7.09 -7.02
CA ARG A 45 1.33 -6.68 -7.67
C ARG A 45 2.48 -7.62 -7.36
N LYS A 46 2.60 -8.14 -6.14
CA LYS A 46 3.63 -9.12 -5.78
C LYS A 46 3.39 -10.46 -6.47
N LEU A 47 2.16 -10.97 -6.41
CA LEU A 47 1.76 -12.20 -7.07
C LEU A 47 1.86 -12.06 -8.59
N GLY A 48 1.36 -10.96 -9.15
CA GLY A 48 1.48 -10.66 -10.57
C GLY A 48 2.94 -10.61 -11.04
N ARG A 49 3.86 -9.98 -10.29
CA ARG A 49 5.29 -10.02 -10.62
C ARG A 49 5.88 -11.44 -10.55
N GLY A 50 5.47 -12.23 -9.55
CA GLY A 50 5.92 -13.63 -9.42
C GLY A 50 5.42 -14.51 -10.57
N ILE A 51 4.11 -14.48 -10.82
CA ILE A 51 3.46 -15.25 -11.89
C ILE A 51 3.94 -14.80 -13.26
N LEU A 52 4.03 -13.50 -13.52
CA LEU A 52 4.50 -12.98 -14.80
C LEU A 52 5.99 -13.26 -15.01
N GLY A 53 6.81 -13.22 -13.96
CA GLY A 53 8.21 -13.60 -14.03
C GLY A 53 8.40 -15.10 -14.29
N PHE A 54 7.55 -15.95 -13.73
CA PHE A 54 7.55 -17.39 -13.97
C PHE A 54 7.02 -17.76 -15.37
N LEU A 55 5.95 -17.10 -15.81
CA LEU A 55 5.29 -17.38 -17.10
C LEU A 55 6.00 -16.73 -18.29
N PHE A 56 6.64 -15.57 -18.10
CA PHE A 56 7.41 -14.86 -19.12
C PHE A 56 8.83 -14.55 -18.62
N PRO A 57 9.67 -15.57 -18.37
CA PRO A 57 11.01 -15.38 -17.81
C PRO A 57 11.95 -14.59 -18.75
N PHE A 58 11.66 -14.55 -20.06
CA PHE A 58 12.53 -13.97 -21.08
C PHE A 58 12.04 -12.67 -21.72
N ARG A 59 10.89 -12.11 -21.31
CA ARG A 59 10.42 -10.86 -21.94
C ARG A 59 11.07 -9.63 -21.32
N ARG A 60 12.40 -9.57 -21.41
CA ARG A 60 13.21 -8.37 -21.22
C ARG A 60 13.07 -7.52 -22.49
N LYS A 61 11.95 -6.81 -22.61
CA LYS A 61 11.87 -5.73 -23.61
C LYS A 61 12.70 -4.58 -23.04
N ARG A 62 13.79 -4.26 -23.75
CA ARG A 62 14.56 -3.02 -23.56
C ARG A 62 13.62 -1.82 -23.51
#